data_AF-A0A967WID8-F1
#
_entry.id   AF-A0A967WID8-F1
#
_cell.length_a   1.000
_cell.length_b   1.000
_cell.length_c   1.000
_cell.angle_alpha   90.00
_cell.angle_beta   90.00
_cell.angle_gamma   90.00
#
_symmetry.space_group_name_H-M   'P 1'
#
loop_
_entity.id
_entity.type
_entity.pdbx_description
1 polymer ?
#
loop_
_entity_poly.entity_id
_entity_poly.type
_entity_poly.pdbx_seq_one_letter_code
_entity_poly.pdbx_strand_id
1 'polypeptide(L)' 'SVLVVTCPCALSLATPAAMTAATGSLTRLGVLTTRGHALETLAQTSHMLFDKTGTLTTGKLSLAKVETFTD' A
#
# COMPACT_ATOMS: atom_id res chain seq x y z
N SER A 1 10.21 -1.88 -46.27
CA SER A 1 10.33 -2.56 -44.97
C SER A 1 10.44 -1.50 -43.88
N VAL A 2 9.33 -1.22 -43.18
CA VAL A 2 9.27 -0.26 -42.08
C VAL A 2 9.26 -1.05 -40.77
N LEU A 3 10.44 -1.44 -40.30
CA LEU A 3 10.64 -2.06 -38.97
C LEU A 3 11.72 -1.32 -38.17
N VAL A 4 12.09 -0.11 -38.58
CA VAL A 4 13.16 0.68 -37.94
C VAL A 4 12.59 1.71 -36.94
N VAL A 5 11.27 1.99 -36.98
CA VAL A 5 10.61 3.07 -36.22
C VAL A 5 9.70 2.53 -35.11
N THR A 6 9.89 1.30 -34.62
CA THR A 6 8.99 0.74 -33.60
C THR A 6 9.69 0.11 -32.43
N CYS A 7 10.98 0.37 -32.20
CA CYS A 7 11.59 -0.11 -30.96
C CYS A 7 10.91 0.60 -29.78
N PRO A 8 10.12 -0.10 -28.95
CA PRO A 8 9.22 0.53 -28.00
C PRO A 8 9.95 0.88 -26.69
N CYS A 9 11.18 1.40 -26.79
CA CYS A 9 12.07 1.62 -25.63
C CYS A 9 11.41 2.46 -24.53
N ALA A 10 10.65 3.50 -24.92
CA ALA A 10 9.90 4.33 -23.98
C ALA A 10 8.80 3.55 -23.26
N LEU A 11 8.09 2.67 -23.96
CA LEU A 11 7.06 1.81 -23.38
C LEU A 11 7.69 0.78 -22.43
N SER A 12 8.81 0.16 -22.82
CA SER A 12 9.54 -0.79 -21.97
C SER A 12 10.07 -0.16 -20.67
N LEU A 13 10.40 1.13 -20.69
CA LEU A 13 10.87 1.87 -19.51
C LEU A 13 9.75 2.51 -18.68
N ALA A 14 8.56 2.69 -19.23
CA ALA A 14 7.47 3.41 -18.57
C ALA A 14 7.12 2.79 -17.20
N THR A 15 6.88 1.48 -17.15
CA THR A 15 6.52 0.77 -15.92
C THR A 15 7.64 0.81 -14.86
N PRO A 16 8.90 0.41 -15.14
CA PRO A 16 9.95 0.46 -14.11
C PRO A 16 10.26 1.88 -13.62
N ALA A 17 10.17 2.89 -14.49
CA ALA A 17 10.36 4.29 -14.09
C ALA A 17 9.24 4.78 -13.15
N ALA A 18 7.97 4.51 -13.50
CA ALA A 18 6.82 4.87 -12.68
C ALA A 18 6.86 4.16 -11.31
N MET A 19 7.17 2.87 -11.29
CA MET A 19 7.26 2.08 -10.05
C MET A 19 8.38 2.56 -9.12
N THR A 20 9.53 2.95 -9.69
CA THR A 20 10.65 3.51 -8.92
C THR A 20 10.29 4.87 -8.32
N ALA A 21 9.69 5.76 -9.12
CA ALA A 21 9.25 7.08 -8.65
C ALA A 21 8.15 6.99 -7.57
N ALA A 22 7.18 6.09 -7.76
CA ALA A 22 6.11 5.84 -6.80
C ALA A 22 6.65 5.27 -5.48
N THR A 23 7.53 4.26 -5.56
CA THR A 23 8.18 3.67 -4.37
C THR A 23 8.98 4.71 -3.59
N GLY A 24 9.80 5.52 -4.27
CA GLY A 24 10.56 6.58 -3.60
C GLY A 24 9.67 7.62 -2.92
N SER A 25 8.50 7.92 -3.50
CA SER A 25 7.53 8.86 -2.91
C SER A 25 6.80 8.25 -1.71
N LEU A 26 6.36 6.99 -1.80
CA LEU A 26 5.70 6.27 -0.72
C LEU A 26 6.62 6.06 0.49
N THR A 27 7.89 5.72 0.27
CA THR A 27 8.88 5.58 1.34
C THR A 27 9.05 6.88 2.12
N ARG A 28 9.05 8.04 1.46
CA ARG A 28 9.08 9.36 2.13
C ARG A 28 7.83 9.64 2.97
N LEU A 29 6.71 8.98 2.66
CA LEU A 29 5.46 9.03 3.43
C LEU A 29 5.40 7.93 4.53
N GLY A 30 6.47 7.16 4.71
CA GLY A 30 6.50 6.05 5.68
C GLY A 30 5.79 4.77 5.20
N VAL A 31 5.42 4.70 3.92
CA VAL A 31 4.81 3.50 3.31
C VAL A 31 5.90 2.69 2.61
N LEU A 32 6.18 1.51 3.12
CA LEU A 32 7.24 0.64 2.60
C LEU A 32 6.66 -0.41 1.63
N THR A 33 7.03 -0.29 0.36
CA THR A 33 6.68 -1.25 -0.68
C THR A 33 7.67 -2.42 -0.66
N THR A 34 7.25 -3.60 -0.19
CA THR A 34 8.16 -4.75 0.03
C THR A 34 8.27 -5.70 -1.16
N ARG A 35 7.35 -5.62 -2.13
CA ARG A 35 7.30 -6.49 -3.32
C ARG A 35 7.07 -5.67 -4.58
N GLY A 36 7.70 -6.08 -5.68
CA GLY A 36 7.63 -5.36 -6.97
C GLY A 36 6.21 -5.21 -7.54
N HIS A 37 5.33 -6.19 -7.34
CA HIS A 37 3.94 -6.15 -7.83
C HIS A 37 2.95 -5.53 -6.84
N ALA A 38 3.39 -5.10 -5.64
CA ALA A 38 2.46 -4.70 -4.58
C ALA A 38 1.60 -3.48 -4.97
N LEU A 39 2.16 -2.50 -5.68
CA LEU A 39 1.39 -1.33 -6.12
C LEU A 39 0.40 -1.66 -7.24
N GLU A 40 0.75 -2.59 -8.13
CA GLU A 40 -0.13 -3.05 -9.21
C GLU A 40 -1.33 -3.80 -8.63
N THR A 41 -1.09 -4.70 -7.68
CA THR A 41 -2.17 -5.38 -6.94
C THR A 41 -3.02 -4.40 -6.13
N LEU A 42 -2.37 -3.45 -5.44
CA LEU A 42 -3.08 -2.44 -4.66
C LEU A 42 -4.00 -1.58 -5.53
N ALA A 43 -3.54 -1.19 -6.73
CA ALA A 43 -4.34 -0.41 -7.68
C ALA A 43 -5.60 -1.13 -8.17
N GLN A 44 -5.62 -2.47 -8.12
CA GLN A 44 -6.79 -3.29 -8.51
C GLN A 44 -7.66 -3.70 -7.32
N THR A 45 -7.21 -3.40 -6.09
CA THR A 45 -7.92 -3.81 -4.88
C THR A 45 -9.12 -2.90 -4.65
N SER A 46 -10.29 -3.51 -4.43
CA SER A 46 -11.53 -2.78 -4.14
C SER A 46 -11.94 -2.88 -2.67
N HIS A 47 -11.37 -3.82 -1.92
CA HIS A 47 -11.76 -4.12 -0.54
C HIS A 47 -10.52 -4.14 0.34
N MET A 48 -10.60 -3.47 1.49
CA MET A 48 -9.54 -3.47 2.49
C MET A 48 -10.05 -4.12 3.76
N LEU A 49 -9.42 -5.22 4.16
CA LEU A 49 -9.69 -5.88 5.42
C LEU A 49 -8.56 -5.51 6.38
N PHE A 50 -8.91 -4.82 7.45
CA PHE A 50 -7.96 -4.44 8.49
C PHE A 50 -8.01 -5.47 9.61
N ASP A 51 -6.84 -5.91 10.06
CA ASP A 51 -6.75 -6.55 11.36
C ASP A 51 -7.15 -5.53 12.45
N LYS A 52 -7.78 -6.00 13.51
CA LYS A 52 -8.25 -5.11 14.57
C LYS A 52 -7.13 -4.80 15.55
N THR A 53 -6.52 -5.84 16.12
CA THR A 53 -5.65 -5.71 17.29
C THR A 53 -4.24 -5.29 16.87
N GLY A 54 -3.79 -4.10 17.27
CA GLY A 54 -2.46 -3.60 16.90
C GLY A 54 -2.41 -2.86 15.55
N THR A 55 -3.49 -2.91 14.76
CA THR A 55 -3.66 -2.12 13.53
C THR A 55 -4.70 -1.01 13.74
N LEU A 56 -5.98 -1.36 13.96
CA LEU A 56 -7.03 -0.37 14.29
C LEU A 56 -7.01 0.04 15.76
N THR A 57 -6.52 -0.84 16.64
CA THR A 57 -6.34 -0.57 18.07
C THR A 57 -4.87 -0.62 18.44
N THR A 58 -4.54 -0.10 19.62
CA THR A 58 -3.16 -0.10 20.14
C THR A 58 -2.72 -1.46 20.69
N GLY A 59 -3.61 -2.46 20.71
CA GLY A 59 -3.36 -3.76 21.37
C GLY A 59 -3.24 -3.69 22.90
N LYS A 60 -3.52 -2.54 23.51
CA LYS A 60 -3.44 -2.33 24.96
C LYS A 60 -4.84 -2.26 25.56
N LEU A 61 -5.15 -3.18 26.48
CA LEU A 61 -6.40 -3.15 27.24
C LEU A 61 -6.40 -1.97 28.20
N SER A 62 -7.56 -1.33 28.36
CA SER A 62 -7.79 -0.27 29.33
C SER A 62 -9.19 -0.42 29.92
N LEU A 63 -9.35 -0.01 31.18
CA LEU A 63 -10.65 0.01 31.85
C LEU A 63 -11.53 1.07 31.20
N ALA A 64 -12.58 0.64 30.49
CA ALA A 64 -13.47 1.56 29.80
C ALA A 64 -14.55 2.14 30.72
N LYS A 65 -15.09 1.33 31.63
CA LYS A 65 -16.19 1.70 32.51
C LYS A 65 -16.22 0.80 33.74
N VAL A 66 -16.59 1.37 34.88
CA VAL A 66 -17.01 0.62 36.08
C VAL A 66 -18.46 0.98 36.33
N GLU A 67 -19.32 -0.02 36.45
CA GLU A 67 -20.71 0.15 36.87
C GLU A 67 -20.88 -0.47 38.25
N THR A 68 -21.24 0.36 39.23
CA THR A 68 -21.54 -0.07 40.59
C THR A 68 -23.04 -0.21 40.76
N PHE A 69 -23.49 -1.33 41.32
CA PHE A 69 -24.87 -1.46 41.76
C PHE A 69 -25.06 -0.66 43.04
N THR A 70 -26.15 0.09 43.12
CA THR A 70 -26.63 0.71 44.37
C THR A 70 -27.76 -0.18 44.87
N ASP A 71 -27.77 -0.46 46.18
CA ASP A 71 -28.87 -1.17 46.86
C ASP A 71 -30.16 -0.34 46.82
#